data_AF-A0A8C2B3M2-F1
#
_entry.id   AF-A0A8C2B3M2-F1
#
_cell.length_a   1.000
_cell.length_b   1.000
_cell.length_c   1.000
_cell.angle_alpha   90.00
_cell.angle_beta   90.00
_cell.angle_gamma   90.00
#
_symmetry.space_group_name_H-M   'P 1'
#
loop_
_entity.id
_entity.type
_entity.pdbx_description
1 polymer ?
#
loop_
_entity_poly.entity_id
_entity_poly.type
_entity_poly.pdbx_seq_one_letter_code
_entity_poly.pdbx_strand_id
1 'polypeptide(L)'
;LKITDAVVLMDREQGGRITADKKTILCVSADVIHSEELLEIADALGPLICVLKTHVDILQDFTADVASSLKGLAIKHNFLIFEDRKFADIGNTIKHQYEGCFTGSGNDHFKIKLPHILGCVKMAEDHTDFVFGFINVSKISEKPGLVHMTPGVQILSGGDGLGQQYSSPEDVICTKGSDIIIVGRGILASSDQLRAAEEYRTAGWQAYLKNSHRPSGVQ
;
A
#
# COMPACT_ATOMS: atom_id res chain seq x y z
N LEU A 1 -6.45 26.82 -2.84
CA LEU A 1 -6.30 25.35 -2.79
C LEU A 1 -7.68 24.79 -2.49
N LYS A 2 -8.31 24.08 -3.46
CA LYS A 2 -9.66 23.53 -3.31
C LYS A 2 -9.58 22.16 -2.63
N ILE A 3 -10.59 21.82 -1.83
CA ILE A 3 -10.70 20.65 -0.93
C ILE A 3 -10.81 19.29 -1.68
N THR A 4 -10.32 19.20 -2.92
CA THR A 4 -10.29 17.95 -3.70
C THR A 4 -8.88 17.45 -4.03
N ASP A 5 -7.85 18.16 -3.59
CA ASP A 5 -6.46 17.80 -3.86
C ASP A 5 -5.71 17.55 -2.55
N ALA A 6 -4.98 16.43 -2.51
CA ALA A 6 -4.00 16.01 -1.50
C ALA A 6 -4.51 15.21 -0.28
N VAL A 7 -4.52 13.89 -0.43
CA VAL A 7 -4.10 12.94 0.63
C VAL A 7 -3.28 11.79 -0.01
N VAL A 8 -2.24 12.17 -0.77
CA VAL A 8 -1.06 11.35 -1.05
C VAL A 8 0.11 12.33 -1.15
N LEU A 9 0.68 12.74 -0.02
CA LEU A 9 1.93 13.51 -0.03
C LEU A 9 3.06 12.55 0.32
N MET A 10 3.42 11.68 -0.63
CA MET A 10 4.73 11.06 -0.59
C MET A 10 5.66 11.86 -1.49
N ASP A 11 6.41 12.80 -0.92
CA ASP A 11 7.68 13.14 -1.55
C ASP A 11 8.61 11.93 -1.41
N ARG A 12 9.27 11.54 -2.50
CA ARG A 12 10.21 10.42 -2.55
C ARG A 12 11.32 10.60 -1.51
N GLU A 13 11.73 11.85 -1.25
CA GLU A 13 12.67 12.15 -0.17
C GLU A 13 12.04 12.01 1.23
N GLN A 14 10.82 12.51 1.41
CA GLN A 14 10.16 12.45 2.72
C GLN A 14 9.85 11.00 3.12
N GLY A 15 9.33 10.19 2.21
CA GLY A 15 9.08 8.76 2.45
C GLY A 15 10.35 8.00 2.83
N GLY A 16 11.45 8.21 2.08
CA GLY A 16 12.74 7.59 2.39
C GLY A 16 13.34 8.02 3.74
N ARG A 17 13.14 9.28 4.15
CA ARG A 17 13.56 9.76 5.49
C ARG A 17 12.73 9.13 6.59
N ILE A 18 11.41 9.09 6.44
CA ILE A 18 10.49 8.46 7.41
C ILE A 18 10.89 6.99 7.65
N THR A 19 11.10 6.22 6.58
CA THR A 19 11.44 4.80 6.70
C THR A 19 12.78 4.59 7.39
N ALA A 20 13.79 5.43 7.08
CA ALA A 20 15.11 5.37 7.70
C ALA A 20 15.09 5.78 9.18
N ASP A 21 14.46 6.91 9.52
CA ASP A 21 14.43 7.47 10.88
C ASP A 21 13.66 6.55 11.84
N LYS A 22 12.52 6.02 11.37
CA LYS A 22 11.65 5.16 12.18
C LYS A 22 11.96 3.67 12.04
N LYS A 23 12.89 3.29 11.14
CA LYS A 23 13.21 1.90 10.81
C LYS A 23 11.95 1.09 10.52
N THR A 24 11.15 1.59 9.60
CA THR A 24 9.85 1.00 9.26
C THR A 24 9.59 1.06 7.76
N ILE A 25 9.10 -0.04 7.22
CA ILE A 25 8.53 -0.13 5.88
C ILE A 25 7.07 -0.62 5.95
N LEU A 26 6.43 -0.41 7.11
CA LEU A 26 5.08 -0.86 7.38
C LEU A 26 4.07 0.21 6.99
N CYS A 27 3.16 -0.17 6.10
CA CYS A 27 1.91 0.51 5.84
C CYS A 27 0.77 -0.23 6.54
N VAL A 28 -0.02 0.47 7.36
CA VAL A 28 -1.25 -0.08 7.95
C VAL A 28 -2.44 0.25 7.08
N SER A 29 -3.24 -0.76 6.73
CA SER A 29 -4.52 -0.65 6.03
C SER A 29 -5.65 -0.49 7.05
N ALA A 30 -6.06 0.76 7.31
CA ALA A 30 -7.09 1.11 8.29
C ALA A 30 -8.49 1.05 7.63
N ASP A 31 -8.94 -0.16 7.30
CA ASP A 31 -10.22 -0.40 6.63
C ASP A 31 -11.37 -0.44 7.67
N VAL A 32 -11.60 0.70 8.33
CA VAL A 32 -12.63 0.90 9.37
C VAL A 32 -13.75 1.81 8.86
N ILE A 33 -14.92 1.76 9.52
CA ILE A 33 -16.13 2.48 9.07
C ILE A 33 -16.49 3.70 9.93
N HIS A 34 -15.80 3.92 11.05
CA HIS A 34 -16.01 5.06 11.95
C HIS A 34 -14.72 5.87 12.11
N SER A 35 -14.86 7.19 12.13
CA SER A 35 -13.73 8.12 12.19
C SER A 35 -12.99 8.07 13.53
N GLU A 36 -13.68 7.79 14.64
CA GLU A 36 -13.06 7.62 15.96
C GLU A 36 -12.02 6.49 15.94
N GLU A 37 -12.42 5.30 15.48
CA GLU A 37 -11.54 4.13 15.35
C GLU A 37 -10.34 4.42 14.44
N LEU A 38 -10.56 5.13 13.32
CA LEU A 38 -9.48 5.55 12.42
C LEU A 38 -8.45 6.43 13.14
N LEU A 39 -8.90 7.42 13.91
CA LEU A 39 -8.02 8.34 14.64
C LEU A 39 -7.30 7.63 15.79
N GLU A 40 -7.95 6.70 16.48
CA GLU A 40 -7.33 5.85 17.51
C GLU A 40 -6.22 4.98 16.93
N ILE A 41 -6.48 4.30 15.81
CA ILE A 41 -5.46 3.52 15.08
C ILE A 41 -4.30 4.42 14.65
N ALA A 42 -4.60 5.58 14.09
CA ALA A 42 -3.59 6.52 13.61
C ALA A 42 -2.70 7.07 14.75
N ASP A 43 -3.27 7.34 15.92
CA ASP A 43 -2.49 7.84 17.08
C ASP A 43 -1.69 6.71 17.74
N ALA A 44 -2.28 5.53 17.90
CA ALA A 44 -1.63 4.39 18.55
C ALA A 44 -0.52 3.77 17.68
N LEU A 45 -0.80 3.52 16.41
CA LEU A 45 0.15 2.84 15.51
C LEU A 45 1.04 3.82 14.74
N GLY A 46 0.72 5.12 14.75
CA GLY A 46 1.46 6.18 14.07
C GLY A 46 2.98 6.11 14.26
N PRO A 47 3.51 5.92 15.49
CA PRO A 47 4.95 5.80 15.72
C PRO A 47 5.63 4.62 15.00
N LEU A 48 4.89 3.58 14.63
CA LEU A 48 5.41 2.31 14.10
C LEU A 48 5.36 2.23 12.56
N ILE A 49 4.58 3.10 11.90
CA ILE A 49 4.27 2.98 10.48
C ILE A 49 4.92 4.10 9.66
N CYS A 50 5.28 3.83 8.39
CA CYS A 50 5.66 4.88 7.46
C CYS A 50 4.44 5.45 6.71
N VAL A 51 3.38 4.64 6.57
CA VAL A 51 2.18 4.99 5.83
C VAL A 51 0.94 4.48 6.55
N LEU A 52 -0.11 5.30 6.58
CA LEU A 52 -1.46 4.88 6.94
C LEU A 52 -2.31 4.92 5.67
N LYS A 53 -2.81 3.76 5.23
CA LYS A 53 -3.74 3.66 4.10
C LYS A 53 -5.18 3.75 4.62
N THR A 54 -5.98 4.61 4.00
CA THR A 54 -7.38 4.84 4.35
C THR A 54 -8.33 4.50 3.19
N HIS A 55 -9.60 4.31 3.51
CA HIS A 55 -10.73 4.34 2.59
C HIS A 55 -11.75 5.34 3.15
N VAL A 56 -11.62 6.63 2.85
CA VAL A 56 -12.55 7.62 3.43
C VAL A 56 -13.97 7.50 2.90
N ASP A 57 -14.15 6.79 1.78
CA ASP A 57 -15.44 6.54 1.15
C ASP A 57 -16.32 5.53 1.89
N ILE A 58 -15.73 4.70 2.76
CA ILE A 58 -16.49 3.76 3.62
C ILE A 58 -16.74 4.29 5.03
N LEU A 59 -16.15 5.44 5.39
CA LEU A 59 -16.40 6.09 6.67
C LEU A 59 -17.80 6.70 6.69
N GLN A 60 -18.59 6.35 7.71
CA GLN A 60 -19.98 6.80 7.81
C GLN A 60 -20.12 8.25 8.30
N ASP A 61 -19.08 8.79 8.92
CA ASP A 61 -19.08 10.03 9.68
C ASP A 61 -17.90 10.96 9.29
N PHE A 62 -17.35 10.80 8.08
CA PHE A 62 -16.20 11.60 7.64
C PHE A 62 -16.55 13.09 7.49
N THR A 63 -15.70 13.95 8.06
CA THR A 63 -15.83 15.41 7.99
C THR A 63 -14.47 16.08 7.73
N ALA A 64 -14.49 17.39 7.45
CA ALA A 64 -13.26 18.17 7.32
C ALA A 64 -12.44 18.20 8.62
N ASP A 65 -13.09 18.14 9.79
CA ASP A 65 -12.42 18.11 11.09
C ASP A 65 -11.71 16.77 11.32
N VAL A 66 -12.31 15.66 10.87
CA VAL A 66 -11.65 14.34 10.87
C VAL A 66 -10.41 14.37 9.98
N ALA A 67 -10.50 14.93 8.77
CA ALA A 67 -9.36 15.08 7.88
C ALA A 67 -8.24 15.93 8.50
N SER A 68 -8.60 17.04 9.15
CA SER A 68 -7.64 17.91 9.86
C SER A 68 -6.97 17.18 11.03
N SER A 69 -7.74 16.41 11.80
CA SER A 69 -7.24 15.64 12.94
C SER A 69 -6.28 14.54 12.48
N LEU A 70 -6.64 13.79 11.43
CA LEU A 70 -5.79 12.77 10.85
C LEU A 70 -4.47 13.35 10.32
N LYS A 71 -4.54 14.52 9.66
CA LYS A 71 -3.34 15.25 9.24
C LYS A 71 -2.47 15.66 10.43
N GLY A 72 -3.07 16.10 11.54
CA GLY A 72 -2.36 16.41 12.78
C GLY A 72 -1.60 15.22 13.32
N LEU A 73 -2.21 14.02 13.31
CA LEU A 73 -1.56 12.78 13.72
C LEU A 73 -0.43 12.36 12.79
N ALA A 74 -0.62 12.49 11.47
CA ALA A 74 0.40 12.22 10.47
C ALA A 74 1.66 13.09 10.68
N ILE A 75 1.47 14.38 11.00
CA ILE A 75 2.56 15.29 11.35
C ILE A 75 3.20 14.89 12.68
N LYS A 76 2.39 14.69 13.73
CA LYS A 76 2.83 14.34 15.09
C LYS A 76 3.73 13.09 15.09
N HIS A 77 3.32 12.06 14.37
CA HIS A 77 3.98 10.75 14.36
C HIS A 77 4.87 10.51 13.15
N ASN A 78 4.99 11.49 12.26
CA ASN A 78 5.79 11.43 11.05
C ASN A 78 5.46 10.18 10.21
N PHE A 79 4.24 10.10 9.71
CA PHE A 79 3.81 9.10 8.71
C PHE A 79 3.05 9.78 7.57
N LEU A 80 2.92 9.07 6.45
CA LEU A 80 2.21 9.53 5.26
C LEU A 80 0.80 8.96 5.22
N ILE A 81 -0.17 9.71 4.73
CA ILE A 81 -1.53 9.21 4.51
C ILE A 81 -1.66 8.84 3.04
N PHE A 82 -2.18 7.64 2.76
CA PHE A 82 -2.43 7.12 1.42
C PHE A 82 -3.91 6.75 1.27
N GLU A 83 -4.66 7.56 0.54
CA GLU A 83 -6.06 7.27 0.27
C GLU A 83 -6.21 6.23 -0.86
N ASP A 84 -6.76 5.05 -0.54
CA ASP A 84 -6.94 3.93 -1.49
C ASP A 84 -8.29 4.04 -2.20
N ARG A 85 -8.46 5.13 -2.94
CA ARG A 85 -9.61 5.29 -3.84
C ARG A 85 -9.30 4.54 -5.13
N LYS A 86 -9.88 3.35 -5.28
CA LYS A 86 -9.87 2.62 -6.56
C LYS A 86 -10.75 3.35 -7.56
N PHE A 87 -10.26 4.48 -8.10
CA PHE A 87 -10.95 5.29 -9.11
C PHE A 87 -11.28 4.52 -10.42
N ALA A 88 -10.89 3.24 -10.52
CA ALA A 88 -11.16 2.35 -11.63
C ALA A 88 -11.58 0.93 -11.18
N ASP A 89 -12.61 0.81 -10.33
CA ASP A 89 -13.21 -0.50 -10.04
C ASP A 89 -14.05 -1.04 -11.23
N ILE A 90 -13.43 -1.96 -11.97
CA ILE A 90 -13.89 -3.19 -12.69
C ILE A 90 -15.20 -3.17 -13.52
N GLY A 91 -16.22 -2.38 -13.21
CA GLY A 91 -17.53 -2.46 -13.89
C GLY A 91 -17.60 -1.74 -15.24
N ASN A 92 -17.27 -0.45 -15.28
CA ASN A 92 -17.57 0.40 -16.44
C ASN A 92 -16.35 0.66 -17.35
N THR A 93 -15.14 0.72 -16.76
CA THR A 93 -13.90 0.99 -17.49
C THR A 93 -13.44 -0.20 -18.34
N ILE A 94 -13.75 -1.43 -17.90
CA ILE A 94 -13.48 -2.66 -18.67
C ILE A 94 -14.19 -2.63 -20.02
N LYS A 95 -15.38 -2.03 -20.13
CA LYS A 95 -16.12 -2.03 -21.38
C LYS A 95 -15.36 -1.27 -22.48
N HIS A 96 -14.81 -0.10 -22.17
CA HIS A 96 -14.03 0.68 -23.14
C HIS A 96 -12.55 0.27 -23.24
N GLN A 97 -11.98 -0.33 -22.20
CA GLN A 97 -10.61 -0.85 -22.23
C GLN A 97 -10.49 -2.21 -22.92
N TYR A 98 -11.56 -3.02 -22.93
CA TYR A 98 -11.57 -4.34 -23.55
C TYR A 98 -12.27 -4.39 -24.92
N GLU A 99 -13.04 -3.37 -25.32
CA GLU A 99 -13.64 -3.29 -26.67
C GLU A 99 -12.61 -3.40 -27.81
N GLY A 100 -11.33 -3.07 -27.55
CA GLY A 100 -10.22 -3.29 -28.49
C GLY A 100 -9.46 -4.61 -28.37
N CYS A 101 -9.83 -5.50 -27.44
CA CYS A 101 -9.00 -6.67 -27.03
C CYS A 101 -9.73 -8.02 -27.05
N PHE A 102 -10.98 -8.11 -27.53
CA PHE A 102 -11.69 -9.38 -27.69
C PHE A 102 -11.62 -9.91 -29.12
N THR A 103 -10.80 -10.93 -29.34
CA THR A 103 -11.06 -11.95 -30.37
C THR A 103 -11.12 -13.30 -29.67
N GLY A 104 -12.32 -13.80 -29.35
CA GLY A 104 -12.48 -15.15 -28.82
C GLY A 104 -13.66 -15.30 -27.86
N SER A 105 -14.55 -16.24 -28.18
CA SER A 105 -15.69 -16.65 -27.36
C SER A 105 -15.29 -17.61 -26.25
N GLY A 106 -15.77 -17.39 -25.03
CA GLY A 106 -15.97 -18.43 -24.03
C GLY A 106 -15.03 -18.42 -22.81
N ASN A 107 -15.64 -18.34 -21.62
CA ASN A 107 -15.29 -18.97 -20.33
C ASN A 107 -13.83 -19.12 -19.87
N ASP A 108 -12.92 -18.21 -20.21
CA ASP A 108 -11.62 -18.13 -19.55
C ASP A 108 -11.63 -17.15 -18.37
N HIS A 109 -11.25 -17.66 -17.21
CA HIS A 109 -10.99 -16.92 -15.98
C HIS A 109 -10.25 -15.60 -16.24
N PHE A 110 -10.61 -14.58 -15.48
CA PHE A 110 -10.10 -13.20 -15.48
C PHE A 110 -8.55 -13.13 -15.46
N LYS A 111 -7.91 -13.32 -16.61
CA LYS A 111 -6.48 -13.06 -16.82
C LYS A 111 -6.36 -11.61 -17.27
N ILE A 112 -5.99 -10.72 -16.36
CA ILE A 112 -5.56 -9.36 -16.72
C ILE A 112 -4.46 -9.50 -17.77
N LYS A 113 -4.69 -9.02 -19.00
CA LYS A 113 -3.78 -9.23 -20.12
C LYS A 113 -2.50 -8.38 -19.91
N LEU A 114 -1.34 -8.99 -20.15
CA LEU A 114 0.02 -8.39 -20.14
C LEU A 114 0.12 -6.93 -20.68
N PRO A 115 -0.59 -6.53 -21.75
CA PRO A 115 -0.52 -5.17 -22.29
C PRO A 115 -0.98 -4.08 -21.32
N HIS A 116 -1.90 -4.37 -20.41
CA HIS A 116 -2.41 -3.39 -19.45
C HIS A 116 -1.36 -3.03 -18.39
N ILE A 117 -0.64 -4.03 -17.87
CA ILE A 117 0.44 -3.82 -16.89
C ILE A 117 1.56 -2.98 -17.52
N LEU A 118 1.94 -3.29 -18.77
CA LEU A 118 2.98 -2.53 -19.47
C LEU A 118 2.57 -1.06 -19.69
N GLY A 119 1.30 -0.81 -20.00
CA GLY A 119 0.76 0.55 -20.11
C GLY A 119 0.82 1.32 -18.79
N CYS A 120 0.40 0.69 -17.68
CA CYS A 120 0.47 1.31 -16.34
C CYS A 120 1.92 1.60 -15.91
N VAL A 121 2.84 0.66 -16.16
CA VAL A 121 4.27 0.85 -15.87
C VAL A 121 4.82 2.00 -16.69
N LYS A 122 4.57 2.02 -18.00
CA LYS A 122 5.04 3.10 -18.87
C LYS A 122 4.47 4.47 -18.48
N MET A 123 3.19 4.55 -18.17
CA MET A 123 2.57 5.79 -17.68
C MET A 123 3.23 6.28 -16.40
N ALA A 124 3.48 5.39 -15.44
CA ALA A 124 4.13 5.77 -14.19
C ALA A 124 5.59 6.19 -14.41
N GLU A 125 6.31 5.52 -15.29
CA GLU A 125 7.68 5.87 -15.66
C GLU A 125 7.74 7.21 -16.41
N ASP A 126 6.80 7.52 -17.29
CA ASP A 126 6.80 8.77 -18.05
C ASP A 126 6.32 9.99 -17.22
N HIS A 127 5.69 9.75 -16.07
CA HIS A 127 5.08 10.79 -15.21
C HIS A 127 5.52 10.72 -13.75
N THR A 128 6.83 10.57 -13.49
CA THR A 128 7.38 10.44 -12.13
C THR A 128 7.25 11.68 -11.24
N ASP A 129 6.90 12.82 -11.82
CA ASP A 129 6.56 14.07 -11.15
C ASP A 129 5.19 14.03 -10.45
N PHE A 130 4.30 13.15 -10.92
CA PHE A 130 2.95 12.99 -10.39
C PHE A 130 2.71 11.58 -9.82
N VAL A 131 3.25 10.55 -10.47
CA VAL A 131 3.06 9.15 -10.09
C VAL A 131 4.16 8.73 -9.13
N PHE A 132 3.72 8.39 -7.93
CA PHE A 132 4.62 7.99 -6.85
C PHE A 132 5.11 6.54 -6.97
N GLY A 133 4.25 5.63 -7.40
CA GLY A 133 4.54 4.20 -7.33
C GLY A 133 3.37 3.31 -7.68
N PHE A 134 3.42 2.06 -7.21
CA PHE A 134 2.48 1.01 -7.56
C PHE A 134 2.01 0.26 -6.32
N ILE A 135 0.74 -0.18 -6.35
CA ILE A 135 0.22 -1.23 -5.47
C ILE A 135 0.19 -2.53 -6.28
N ASN A 136 1.05 -3.48 -5.92
CA ASN A 136 1.30 -4.67 -6.72
C ASN A 136 1.85 -5.82 -5.86
N VAL A 137 1.68 -7.05 -6.32
CA VAL A 137 2.13 -8.24 -5.59
C VAL A 137 3.63 -8.53 -5.75
N SER A 138 4.29 -7.97 -6.78
CA SER A 138 5.72 -8.13 -7.06
C SER A 138 6.24 -7.00 -7.92
N LYS A 139 7.50 -6.57 -7.74
CA LYS A 139 8.15 -5.47 -8.49
C LYS A 139 7.88 -5.56 -10.00
N ILE A 140 7.49 -4.44 -10.59
CA ILE A 140 7.10 -4.33 -12.01
C ILE A 140 7.86 -3.25 -12.80
N SER A 141 8.70 -2.45 -12.12
CA SER A 141 9.54 -1.42 -12.76
C SER A 141 10.88 -1.36 -12.04
N GLU A 142 11.97 -1.24 -12.81
CA GLU A 142 13.32 -1.00 -12.29
C GLU A 142 13.67 0.49 -12.18
N LYS A 143 12.76 1.40 -12.58
CA LYS A 143 13.03 2.83 -12.57
C LYS A 143 13.18 3.34 -11.13
N PRO A 144 14.34 3.93 -10.76
CA PRO A 144 14.55 4.42 -9.40
C PRO A 144 13.52 5.45 -8.97
N GLY A 145 13.09 5.34 -7.72
CA GLY A 145 12.16 6.26 -7.06
C GLY A 145 10.68 5.99 -7.30
N LEU A 146 10.31 5.03 -8.14
CA LEU A 146 8.95 4.47 -8.13
C LEU A 146 8.85 3.44 -7.02
N VAL A 147 7.99 3.71 -6.02
CA VAL A 147 7.84 2.83 -4.85
C VAL A 147 6.86 1.70 -5.15
N HIS A 148 7.19 0.48 -4.73
CA HIS A 148 6.30 -0.67 -4.75
C HIS A 148 5.77 -0.95 -3.35
N MET A 149 4.45 -0.98 -3.21
CA MET A 149 3.79 -1.37 -1.96
C MET A 149 2.93 -2.61 -2.20
N THR A 150 3.06 -3.61 -1.33
CA THR A 150 2.41 -4.91 -1.54
C THR A 150 1.40 -5.22 -0.43
N PRO A 151 0.10 -5.35 -0.75
CA PRO A 151 -0.91 -5.86 0.17
C PRO A 151 -0.91 -7.39 0.21
N GLY A 152 -1.76 -7.97 1.07
CA GLY A 152 -1.82 -9.42 1.24
C GLY A 152 -0.61 -9.95 2.01
N VAL A 153 -0.19 -9.25 3.06
CA VAL A 153 0.94 -9.65 3.89
C VAL A 153 0.45 -10.19 5.24
N GLN A 154 0.92 -11.38 5.63
CA GLN A 154 0.70 -11.96 6.96
C GLN A 154 1.94 -12.71 7.45
N ILE A 155 2.19 -12.68 8.75
CA ILE A 155 3.26 -13.47 9.40
C ILE A 155 2.77 -14.88 9.75
N LEU A 156 1.54 -15.01 10.25
CA LEU A 156 0.94 -16.30 10.59
C LEU A 156 0.24 -16.91 9.38
N SER A 157 0.35 -18.24 9.24
CA SER A 157 -0.32 -18.99 8.18
C SER A 157 -1.84 -19.00 8.39
N GLY A 158 -2.60 -18.34 7.51
CA GLY A 158 -4.06 -18.36 7.50
C GLY A 158 -4.64 -17.63 6.29
N GLY A 159 -5.76 -18.10 5.75
CA GLY A 159 -6.53 -17.44 4.69
C GLY A 159 -7.81 -16.83 5.27
N ASP A 160 -8.35 -15.80 4.63
CA ASP A 160 -9.54 -15.08 5.12
C ASP A 160 -10.88 -15.62 4.59
N GLY A 161 -10.89 -16.78 3.95
CA GLY A 161 -12.11 -17.34 3.33
C GLY A 161 -12.67 -16.54 2.15
N LEU A 162 -12.07 -15.40 1.80
CA LEU A 162 -12.45 -14.52 0.67
C LEU A 162 -11.45 -14.60 -0.50
N GLY A 163 -10.56 -15.59 -0.48
CA GLY A 163 -9.61 -15.85 -1.55
C GLY A 163 -8.33 -15.00 -1.51
N GLN A 164 -8.06 -14.27 -0.42
CA GLN A 164 -6.81 -13.52 -0.26
C GLN A 164 -5.62 -14.48 -0.13
N GLN A 165 -4.64 -14.34 -1.04
CA GLN A 165 -3.35 -15.02 -0.91
C GLN A 165 -2.41 -14.17 -0.05
N TYR A 166 -1.80 -14.79 0.95
CA TYR A 166 -0.88 -14.11 1.86
C TYR A 166 0.58 -14.47 1.58
N SER A 167 1.46 -13.51 1.74
CA SER A 167 2.92 -13.69 1.67
C SER A 167 3.58 -13.11 2.93
N SER A 168 4.71 -13.69 3.33
CA SER A 168 5.45 -13.18 4.48
C SER A 168 6.14 -11.85 4.12
N PRO A 169 6.45 -11.00 5.13
CA PRO A 169 7.26 -9.80 4.89
C PRO A 169 8.59 -10.09 4.18
N GLU A 170 9.26 -11.18 4.54
CA GLU A 170 10.52 -11.58 3.91
C GLU A 170 10.34 -11.90 2.42
N ASP A 171 9.33 -12.67 2.05
CA ASP A 171 9.09 -13.04 0.66
C ASP A 171 8.76 -11.80 -0.19
N VAL A 172 7.90 -10.91 0.33
CA VAL A 172 7.51 -9.67 -0.35
C VAL A 172 8.70 -8.77 -0.65
N ILE A 173 9.64 -8.63 0.29
CA ILE A 173 10.77 -7.73 0.14
C ILE A 173 11.94 -8.41 -0.58
N CYS A 174 12.33 -9.61 -0.16
CA CYS A 174 13.54 -10.28 -0.65
C CYS A 174 13.35 -11.06 -1.95
N THR A 175 12.16 -11.62 -2.16
CA THR A 175 11.85 -12.42 -3.37
C THR A 175 11.13 -11.57 -4.39
N LYS A 176 10.10 -10.83 -3.96
CA LYS A 176 9.23 -10.06 -4.86
C LYS A 176 9.71 -8.63 -5.10
N GLY A 177 10.76 -8.18 -4.41
CA GLY A 177 11.43 -6.90 -4.64
C GLY A 177 10.59 -5.67 -4.33
N SER A 178 9.60 -5.79 -3.45
CA SER A 178 8.77 -4.66 -3.02
C SER A 178 9.52 -3.79 -1.99
N ASP A 179 9.04 -2.57 -1.77
CA ASP A 179 9.65 -1.62 -0.82
C ASP A 179 8.88 -1.56 0.51
N ILE A 180 7.55 -1.62 0.46
CA ILE A 180 6.65 -1.43 1.61
C ILE A 180 5.64 -2.58 1.68
N ILE A 181 5.42 -3.10 2.89
CA ILE A 181 4.36 -4.07 3.17
C ILE A 181 3.08 -3.35 3.59
N ILE A 182 1.93 -3.76 3.05
CA ILE A 182 0.61 -3.25 3.45
C ILE A 182 -0.10 -4.35 4.24
N VAL A 183 -0.42 -4.04 5.51
CA VAL A 183 -1.03 -4.99 6.45
C VAL A 183 -2.32 -4.40 7.00
N GLY A 184 -3.44 -5.10 6.81
CA GLY A 184 -4.74 -4.76 7.40
C GLY A 184 -5.07 -5.69 8.56
N ARG A 185 -5.92 -6.69 8.28
CA ARG A 185 -6.41 -7.67 9.28
C ARG A 185 -5.34 -8.36 10.12
N GLY A 186 -4.14 -8.57 9.57
CA GLY A 186 -3.01 -9.12 10.33
C GLY A 186 -2.67 -8.32 11.59
N ILE A 187 -3.02 -7.03 11.61
CA ILE A 187 -2.88 -6.12 12.76
C ILE A 187 -4.26 -5.85 13.38
N LEU A 188 -5.23 -5.40 12.59
CA LEU A 188 -6.50 -4.88 13.14
C LEU A 188 -7.37 -5.95 13.81
N ALA A 189 -7.26 -7.22 13.39
CA ALA A 189 -7.99 -8.32 14.02
C ALA A 189 -7.26 -8.90 15.25
N SER A 190 -6.06 -8.39 15.59
CA SER A 190 -5.32 -8.79 16.77
C SER A 190 -5.95 -8.20 18.03
N SER A 191 -6.00 -8.98 19.11
CA SER A 191 -6.35 -8.48 20.44
C SER A 191 -5.33 -7.50 21.01
N ASP A 192 -4.10 -7.51 20.46
CA ASP A 192 -3.02 -6.57 20.76
C ASP A 192 -2.48 -6.03 19.44
N GLN A 193 -3.08 -4.93 18.96
CA GLN A 193 -2.74 -4.31 17.67
C GLN A 193 -1.34 -3.69 17.70
N LEU A 194 -0.91 -3.12 18.84
CA LEU A 194 0.42 -2.52 18.99
C LEU A 194 1.52 -3.57 18.86
N ARG A 195 1.38 -4.69 19.59
CA ARG A 195 2.34 -5.81 19.47
C ARG A 195 2.37 -6.38 18.06
N ALA A 196 1.20 -6.59 17.45
CA ALA A 196 1.14 -7.09 16.08
C ALA A 196 1.82 -6.13 15.09
N ALA A 197 1.55 -4.82 15.18
CA ALA A 197 2.19 -3.83 14.33
C ALA A 197 3.72 -3.82 14.52
N GLU A 198 4.20 -3.95 15.76
CA GLU A 198 5.64 -4.02 16.06
C GLU A 198 6.31 -5.28 15.47
N GLU A 199 5.61 -6.41 15.49
CA GLU A 199 6.07 -7.65 14.84
C GLU A 199 6.21 -7.47 13.31
N TYR A 200 5.21 -6.89 12.65
CA TYR A 200 5.29 -6.59 11.21
C TYR A 200 6.36 -5.55 10.88
N ARG A 201 6.47 -4.49 11.68
CA ARG A 201 7.50 -3.46 11.53
C ARG A 201 8.89 -4.10 11.59
N THR A 202 9.12 -4.93 12.61
CA THR A 202 10.40 -5.62 12.82
C THR A 202 10.69 -6.59 11.69
N ALA A 203 9.74 -7.45 11.32
CA ALA A 203 9.92 -8.43 10.25
C ALA A 203 10.20 -7.76 8.90
N GLY A 204 9.43 -6.72 8.54
CA GLY A 204 9.63 -5.94 7.32
C GLY A 204 11.00 -5.25 7.30
N TRP A 205 11.39 -4.60 8.40
CA TRP A 205 12.69 -3.92 8.47
C TRP A 205 13.88 -4.88 8.38
N GLN A 206 13.79 -6.06 9.02
CA GLN A 206 14.84 -7.08 8.88
C GLN A 206 14.95 -7.60 7.46
N ALA A 207 13.82 -7.81 6.77
CA ALA A 207 13.81 -8.19 5.36
C ALA A 207 14.44 -7.11 4.47
N TYR A 208 14.13 -5.83 4.71
CA TYR A 208 14.76 -4.70 4.03
C TYR A 208 16.28 -4.73 4.22
N LEU A 209 16.77 -4.82 5.46
CA LEU A 209 18.21 -4.87 5.74
C LEU A 209 18.89 -6.04 5.04
N LYS A 210 18.26 -7.22 5.05
CA LYS A 210 18.78 -8.41 4.35
C LYS A 210 18.89 -8.18 2.84
N ASN A 211 17.92 -7.50 2.24
CA ASN A 211 17.94 -7.18 0.82
C ASN A 211 18.99 -6.11 0.47
N SER A 212 19.15 -5.07 1.30
CA SER A 212 20.15 -4.00 1.10
C SER A 212 21.60 -4.48 1.17
N HIS A 213 21.86 -5.62 1.81
CA HIS A 213 23.20 -6.23 1.90
C HIS A 213 23.45 -7.28 0.81
N ARG A 214 22.53 -7.51 -0.14
CA ARG A 214 22.83 -8.36 -1.29
C ARG A 214 23.80 -7.63 -2.22
N PRO A 215 24.98 -8.20 -2.54
CA PRO A 215 25.83 -7.62 -3.56
C PRO A 215 25.06 -7.56 -4.87
N SER A 216 25.03 -6.39 -5.49
CA SER A 216 24.43 -6.18 -6.80
C SER A 216 25.12 -7.08 -7.84
N GLY A 217 24.50 -8.22 -8.13
CA GLY A 217 24.95 -9.15 -9.17
C GLY A 217 25.09 -10.60 -8.73
N VAL A 218 23.97 -11.29 -8.51
CA VAL A 218 23.84 -12.71 -8.86
C VAL A 218 22.44 -12.89 -9.45
N GLN A 219 22.36 -12.83 -10.78
CA GLN A 219 21.26 -13.40 -11.56
C GLN A 219 21.48 -14.89 -11.72
#